data_AF-A0A7J7YE42-F1
#
_entry.id   AF-A0A7J7YE42-F1
#
_cell.length_a   1.000
_cell.length_b   1.000
_cell.length_c   1.000
_cell.angle_alpha   90.00
_cell.angle_beta   90.00
_cell.angle_gamma   90.00
#
_symmetry.space_group_name_H-M   'P 1'
#
loop_
_entity.id
_entity.type
_entity.pdbx_description
1 polymer ?
#
loop_
_entity_poly.entity_id
_entity_poly.type
_entity_poly.pdbx_seq_one_letter_code
_entity_poly.pdbx_strand_id
1 'polypeptide(L)'
;MEKFSSGQYGGITEFVADFRSMLETRYRLHGVDHWVSRQGQKLEMMLEQKLALLSRHLTEKTTIAVTSRGYYGLEDEKGTACTSTRSRSTPQSLAGLTSGVFESIMVQVLRHEEQLRAKEEKRLREQERKEAEEASQKEIEEWEKRLLAQAAPKCMETMWEIPAIGHFLCLAQQILNLPEIVFYELERCLLMPQCNAFLLLY
;
A
#
# COMPACT_ATOMS: atom_id res chain seq x y z
N MET A 1 -9.45 24.95 -28.94
CA MET A 1 -10.05 25.27 -30.26
C MET A 1 -9.42 26.49 -30.89
N GLU A 2 -9.16 27.57 -30.14
CA GLU A 2 -8.55 28.80 -30.68
C GLU A 2 -7.22 28.57 -31.40
N LYS A 3 -6.32 27.73 -30.85
CA LYS A 3 -5.03 27.38 -31.49
C LYS A 3 -5.20 26.72 -32.87
N PHE A 4 -6.22 25.88 -33.05
CA PHE A 4 -6.53 25.25 -34.33
C PHE A 4 -7.11 26.27 -35.32
N SER A 5 -8.08 27.07 -34.88
CA SER A 5 -8.71 28.10 -35.72
C SER A 5 -7.76 29.21 -36.14
N SER A 6 -6.74 29.49 -35.32
CA SER A 6 -5.71 30.49 -35.61
C SER A 6 -4.53 29.95 -36.42
N GLY A 7 -4.54 28.67 -36.81
CA GLY A 7 -3.47 28.07 -37.62
C GLY A 7 -2.12 28.00 -36.91
N GLN A 8 -2.09 28.00 -35.57
CA GLN A 8 -0.86 28.04 -34.78
C GLN A 8 -0.15 26.68 -34.67
N TYR A 9 -0.72 25.60 -35.22
CA TYR A 9 -0.07 24.30 -35.23
C TYR A 9 0.98 24.23 -36.35
N GLY A 10 2.25 24.02 -35.98
CA GLY A 10 3.36 23.84 -36.92
C GLY A 10 3.28 22.52 -37.71
N GLY A 11 2.41 21.60 -37.29
CA GLY A 11 2.11 20.37 -38.02
C GLY A 11 1.20 19.43 -37.24
N ILE A 12 0.87 18.30 -37.88
CA ILE A 12 -0.05 17.30 -37.32
C ILE A 12 0.46 16.69 -36.00
N THR A 13 1.79 16.55 -35.84
CA THR A 13 2.41 16.03 -34.62
C THR A 13 2.04 16.85 -33.38
N GLU A 14 2.08 18.18 -33.50
CA GLU A 14 1.77 19.09 -32.39
C GLU A 14 0.28 19.06 -32.06
N PHE A 15 -0.58 19.02 -33.08
CA PHE A 15 -2.02 18.86 -32.88
C PHE A 15 -2.36 17.56 -32.15
N VAL A 16 -1.79 16.43 -32.59
CA VAL A 16 -2.04 15.13 -31.97
C VAL A 16 -1.48 15.07 -30.55
N ALA A 17 -0.33 15.71 -30.29
CA ALA A 17 0.24 15.82 -28.95
C ALA A 17 -0.70 16.58 -28.00
N ASP A 18 -1.17 17.77 -28.40
CA ASP A 18 -2.11 18.56 -27.60
C ASP A 18 -3.44 17.82 -27.38
N PHE A 19 -3.94 17.11 -28.40
CA PHE A 19 -5.17 16.34 -28.28
C PHE A 19 -5.03 15.18 -27.28
N ARG A 20 -3.94 14.41 -27.35
CA ARG A 20 -3.66 13.34 -26.39
C ARG A 20 -3.45 13.89 -24.98
N SER A 21 -2.77 15.04 -24.84
CA SER A 21 -2.60 15.72 -23.54
C SER A 21 -3.92 16.20 -22.93
N MET A 22 -4.85 16.72 -23.74
CA MET A 22 -6.20 17.09 -23.30
C MET A 22 -6.95 15.87 -22.75
N LEU A 23 -6.87 14.73 -23.44
CA LEU A 23 -7.49 13.48 -22.99
C LEU A 23 -6.85 12.97 -21.70
N GLU A 24 -5.51 12.93 -21.63
CA GLU A 24 -4.76 12.55 -20.43
C GLU A 24 -5.20 13.37 -19.21
N THR A 25 -5.23 14.69 -19.37
CA THR A 25 -5.66 15.62 -18.33
C THR A 25 -7.07 15.28 -17.86
N ARG A 26 -7.99 14.97 -18.79
CA ARG A 26 -9.36 14.61 -18.42
C ARG A 26 -9.44 13.29 -17.66
N TYR A 27 -8.66 12.29 -18.07
CA TYR A 27 -8.58 10.99 -17.40
C TYR A 27 -8.00 11.12 -15.99
N ARG A 28 -6.92 11.89 -15.81
CA ARG A 28 -6.33 12.17 -14.48
C ARG A 28 -7.30 12.91 -13.56
N LEU A 29 -8.09 13.85 -14.10
CA LEU A 29 -9.03 14.64 -13.30
C LEU A 29 -10.29 13.87 -12.86
N HIS A 30 -10.85 12.99 -13.71
CA HIS A 30 -12.13 12.32 -13.43
C HIS A 30 -11.98 10.85 -13.06
N GLY A 31 -10.79 10.28 -13.25
CA GLY A 31 -10.59 8.84 -13.25
C GLY A 31 -10.96 8.20 -14.59
N VAL A 32 -10.36 7.05 -14.87
CA VAL A 32 -10.50 6.35 -16.15
C VAL A 32 -11.89 5.75 -16.38
N ASP A 33 -12.61 5.39 -15.31
CA ASP A 33 -13.91 4.72 -15.38
C ASP A 33 -15.11 5.69 -15.49
N HIS A 34 -14.87 7.00 -15.33
CA HIS A 34 -15.88 8.06 -15.38
C HIS A 34 -16.52 8.17 -16.78
N TRP A 35 -17.80 8.53 -16.85
CA TRP A 35 -18.56 8.57 -18.11
C TRP A 35 -17.95 9.52 -19.16
N VAL A 36 -17.38 10.65 -18.73
CA VAL A 36 -16.67 11.59 -19.63
C VAL A 36 -15.40 10.93 -20.18
N SER A 37 -14.67 10.18 -19.36
CA SER A 37 -13.47 9.45 -19.77
C SER A 37 -13.83 8.36 -20.79
N ARG A 38 -14.98 7.70 -20.65
CA ARG A 38 -15.49 6.77 -21.68
C ARG A 38 -15.80 7.45 -23.01
N GLN A 39 -16.26 8.71 -23.00
CA GLN A 39 -16.40 9.48 -24.25
C GLN A 39 -15.03 9.87 -24.81
N GLY A 40 -14.08 10.25 -23.95
CA GLY A 40 -12.68 10.48 -24.33
C GLY A 40 -12.04 9.28 -25.02
N GLN A 41 -12.25 8.07 -24.50
CA GLN A 41 -11.74 6.83 -25.11
C GLN A 41 -12.32 6.58 -26.50
N LYS A 42 -13.60 6.90 -26.73
CA LYS A 42 -14.19 6.83 -28.08
C LYS A 42 -13.54 7.84 -29.03
N LEU A 43 -13.29 9.06 -28.57
CA LEU A 43 -12.59 10.09 -29.35
C LEU A 43 -11.16 9.67 -29.67
N GLU A 44 -10.46 9.07 -28.71
CA GLU A 44 -9.13 8.52 -28.89
C GLU A 44 -9.11 7.41 -29.93
N MET A 45 -10.03 6.45 -29.83
CA MET A 45 -10.17 5.38 -30.82
C MET A 45 -10.45 5.94 -32.22
N MET A 46 -11.34 6.93 -32.35
CA MET A 46 -11.62 7.59 -33.63
C MET A 46 -10.38 8.33 -34.16
N LEU A 47 -9.61 8.99 -33.29
CA LEU A 47 -8.36 9.64 -33.67
C LEU A 47 -7.38 8.61 -34.24
N GLU A 48 -7.12 7.51 -33.54
CA GLU A 48 -6.19 6.47 -34.00
C GLU A 48 -6.64 5.86 -35.34
N GLN A 49 -7.95 5.61 -35.49
CA GLN A 49 -8.52 5.15 -36.76
C GLN A 49 -8.28 6.15 -37.91
N LYS A 50 -8.41 7.46 -37.66
CA LYS A 50 -8.17 8.49 -38.68
C LYS A 50 -6.68 8.66 -38.98
N LEU A 51 -5.82 8.59 -37.97
CA LEU A 51 -4.38 8.63 -38.14
C LEU A 51 -3.89 7.44 -38.97
N ALA A 52 -4.42 6.25 -38.75
CA ALA A 52 -4.07 5.04 -39.51
C ALA A 52 -4.36 5.14 -41.03
N LEU A 53 -5.24 6.05 -41.46
CA LEU A 53 -5.55 6.28 -42.87
C LEU A 53 -4.59 7.28 -43.55
N LEU A 54 -3.70 7.93 -42.79
CA LEU A 54 -2.73 8.87 -43.33
C LEU A 54 -1.59 8.15 -44.07
N SER A 55 -0.83 8.91 -44.86
CA SER A 55 0.38 8.39 -45.48
C SER A 55 1.39 7.93 -44.43
N ARG A 56 2.22 6.94 -44.78
CA ARG A 56 3.23 6.38 -43.89
C ARG A 56 4.10 7.44 -43.19
N HIS A 57 4.48 8.48 -43.92
CA HIS A 57 5.29 9.57 -43.37
C HIS A 57 4.57 10.34 -42.24
N LEU A 58 3.26 10.50 -42.35
CA LEU A 58 2.45 11.18 -41.33
C LEU A 58 2.07 10.25 -40.18
N THR A 59 1.86 8.96 -40.44
CA THR A 59 1.60 7.98 -39.37
C THR A 59 2.79 7.86 -38.43
N GLU A 60 4.02 7.76 -38.97
CA GLU A 60 5.25 7.72 -38.18
C GLU A 60 5.39 8.96 -37.27
N LYS A 61 5.03 10.14 -37.79
CA LYS A 61 5.03 11.42 -37.05
C LYS A 61 3.94 11.57 -36.00
N THR A 62 2.94 10.69 -36.00
CA THR A 62 1.75 10.78 -35.12
C THR A 62 1.58 9.55 -34.24
N THR A 63 2.58 8.66 -34.21
CA THR A 63 2.60 7.52 -33.28
C THR A 63 2.45 7.98 -31.83
N ILE A 64 1.83 7.13 -31.01
CA ILE A 64 1.59 7.44 -29.59
C ILE A 64 2.88 7.75 -28.85
N ALA A 65 3.96 7.01 -29.10
CA ALA A 65 5.28 7.27 -28.52
C ALA A 65 5.79 8.69 -28.85
N VAL A 66 5.69 9.11 -30.12
CA VAL A 66 6.21 10.42 -30.57
C VAL A 66 5.44 11.57 -29.92
N THR A 67 4.12 11.52 -29.91
CA THR A 67 3.33 12.68 -29.45
C THR A 67 3.03 12.65 -27.95
N SER A 68 3.36 11.56 -27.24
CA SER A 68 3.27 11.48 -25.77
C SER A 68 4.62 11.66 -25.07
N ARG A 69 5.64 12.13 -25.79
CA ARG A 69 7.02 12.27 -25.28
C ARG A 69 7.60 10.94 -24.77
N GLY A 70 7.19 9.82 -25.36
CA GLY A 70 7.62 8.46 -25.00
C GLY A 70 6.83 7.81 -23.86
N TYR A 71 5.97 8.55 -23.14
CA TYR A 71 5.29 8.04 -21.95
C TYR A 71 4.33 6.88 -22.24
N TYR A 72 3.67 6.90 -23.41
CA TYR A 72 2.74 5.85 -23.86
C TYR A 72 3.29 5.01 -25.02
N GLY A 73 4.62 4.95 -25.19
CA GLY A 73 5.29 4.12 -26.18
C GLY A 73 5.69 2.76 -25.62
N LEU A 74 5.58 1.71 -26.43
CA LEU A 74 6.00 0.36 -26.08
C LEU A 74 7.55 0.34 -25.98
N GLU A 75 8.09 0.67 -24.81
CA GLU A 75 9.43 0.23 -24.41
C GLU A 75 9.30 -1.24 -23.97
N ASP A 76 9.26 -2.13 -24.95
CA ASP A 76 9.78 -3.48 -24.71
C ASP A 76 11.30 -3.30 -24.54
N GLU A 77 11.81 -3.66 -23.35
CA GLU A 77 13.22 -3.59 -22.89
C GLU A 77 13.57 -2.51 -21.84
N LYS A 78 12.94 -2.58 -20.67
CA LYS A 78 13.70 -2.35 -19.42
C LYS A 78 13.23 -3.24 -18.28
N GLY A 79 13.85 -4.41 -18.19
CA GLY A 79 14.09 -5.07 -16.90
C GLY A 79 13.33 -6.37 -16.65
N THR A 80 13.66 -7.44 -17.37
CA THR A 80 13.96 -8.74 -16.75
C THR A 80 14.89 -9.49 -17.71
N ALA A 81 16.18 -9.49 -17.38
CA ALA A 81 17.14 -10.38 -18.02
C ALA A 81 16.69 -11.82 -17.80
N CYS A 82 16.50 -12.60 -18.87
CA CYS A 82 16.82 -14.03 -18.98
C CYS A 82 16.54 -14.57 -20.40
N THR A 83 17.63 -14.96 -21.07
CA THR A 83 17.75 -16.01 -22.10
C THR A 83 17.03 -15.87 -23.46
N SER A 84 17.81 -15.40 -24.45
CA SER A 84 18.01 -15.94 -25.81
C SER A 84 17.06 -17.04 -26.33
N THR A 85 16.33 -16.74 -27.41
CA THR A 85 16.56 -17.33 -28.74
C THR A 85 15.84 -16.53 -29.85
N ARG A 86 16.55 -16.29 -30.97
CA ARG A 86 16.03 -15.75 -32.23
C ARG A 86 14.65 -16.31 -32.58
N SER A 87 13.68 -15.47 -32.93
CA SER A 87 12.79 -15.68 -34.08
C SER A 87 11.90 -14.48 -34.41
N ARG A 88 12.24 -13.84 -35.55
CA ARG A 88 11.34 -13.38 -36.60
C ARG A 88 10.26 -12.35 -36.23
N SER A 89 10.59 -11.09 -36.50
CA SER A 89 9.67 -9.96 -36.65
C SER A 89 8.61 -10.23 -37.73
N THR A 90 7.37 -10.44 -37.31
CA THR A 90 6.16 -10.26 -38.12
C THR A 90 5.43 -9.00 -37.65
N PRO A 91 4.88 -8.18 -38.57
CA PRO A 91 4.02 -7.09 -38.17
C PRO A 91 2.74 -7.72 -37.62
N GLN A 92 2.53 -7.61 -36.31
CA GLN A 92 1.34 -8.15 -35.66
C GLN A 92 0.14 -7.27 -36.01
N SER A 93 -0.34 -7.53 -37.22
CA SER A 93 -1.66 -7.25 -37.75
C SER A 93 -2.72 -7.51 -36.68
N LEU A 94 -3.53 -6.49 -36.35
CA LEU A 94 -5.01 -6.45 -36.48
C LEU A 94 -5.80 -7.77 -36.25
N ALA A 95 -5.33 -8.68 -35.41
CA ALA A 95 -5.90 -10.01 -35.16
C ALA A 95 -6.40 -10.15 -33.71
N GLY A 96 -7.10 -9.14 -33.20
CA GLY A 96 -7.70 -9.13 -31.86
C GLY A 96 -9.11 -8.52 -31.83
N LEU A 97 -9.84 -8.55 -32.95
CA LEU A 97 -11.13 -7.84 -33.13
C LEU A 97 -12.35 -8.54 -32.52
N THR A 98 -12.18 -9.51 -31.61
CA THR A 98 -13.30 -10.31 -31.09
C THR A 98 -13.22 -10.50 -29.57
N SER A 99 -13.28 -9.41 -28.80
CA SER A 99 -13.89 -9.40 -27.45
C SER A 99 -14.03 -7.95 -26.97
N GLY A 100 -15.08 -7.64 -26.23
CA GLY A 100 -15.53 -6.28 -25.93
C GLY A 100 -14.50 -5.40 -25.21
N VAL A 101 -14.45 -4.13 -25.64
CA VAL A 101 -13.70 -2.99 -25.08
C VAL A 101 -12.19 -3.05 -25.31
N PHE A 102 -11.74 -2.50 -26.43
CA PHE A 102 -10.34 -2.09 -26.59
C PHE A 102 -10.10 -0.87 -25.68
N GLU A 103 -9.47 -1.08 -24.53
CA GLU A 103 -9.09 -0.02 -23.61
C GLU A 103 -7.89 0.74 -24.17
N SER A 104 -7.90 2.07 -24.11
CA SER A 104 -6.79 2.91 -24.60
C SER A 104 -5.48 2.58 -23.85
N ILE A 105 -4.34 2.61 -24.54
CA ILE A 105 -3.00 2.48 -23.95
C ILE A 105 -2.80 3.50 -22.82
N MET A 106 -3.27 4.73 -23.02
CA MET A 106 -3.19 5.79 -22.01
C MET A 106 -3.99 5.43 -20.76
N VAL A 107 -5.18 4.86 -20.94
CA VAL A 107 -6.01 4.39 -19.83
C VAL A 107 -5.36 3.21 -19.11
N GLN A 108 -4.78 2.25 -19.84
CA GLN A 108 -4.08 1.10 -19.25
C GLN A 108 -2.92 1.55 -18.35
N VAL A 109 -2.09 2.47 -18.84
CA VAL A 109 -0.95 3.02 -18.07
C VAL A 109 -1.43 3.78 -16.84
N LEU A 110 -2.45 4.65 -16.97
CA LEU A 110 -2.99 5.40 -15.82
C LEU A 110 -3.59 4.46 -14.75
N ARG A 111 -4.30 3.41 -15.17
CA ARG A 111 -4.84 2.40 -14.26
C ARG A 111 -3.72 1.66 -13.53
N HIS A 112 -2.65 1.31 -14.24
CA HIS A 112 -1.48 0.67 -13.64
C HIS A 112 -0.73 1.59 -12.65
N GLU A 113 -0.55 2.86 -13.00
CA GLU A 113 0.06 3.89 -12.13
C GLU A 113 -0.75 4.04 -10.82
N GLU A 114 -2.08 4.07 -10.91
CA GLU A 114 -2.96 4.13 -9.74
C GLU A 114 -2.88 2.87 -8.87
N GLN A 115 -2.83 1.68 -9.48
CA GLN A 115 -2.65 0.42 -8.74
C GLN A 115 -1.31 0.36 -8.01
N LEU A 116 -0.23 0.83 -8.63
CA LEU A 116 1.08 0.88 -7.99
C LEU A 116 1.08 1.84 -6.80
N ARG A 117 0.53 3.06 -6.98
CA ARG A 117 0.40 4.02 -5.88
C ARG A 117 -0.43 3.49 -4.72
N ALA A 118 -1.56 2.84 -5.01
CA ALA A 118 -2.39 2.23 -3.96
C ALA A 118 -1.65 1.11 -3.21
N LYS A 119 -0.83 0.32 -3.90
CA LYS A 119 -0.01 -0.73 -3.31
C LYS A 119 1.11 -0.16 -2.42
N GLU A 120 1.77 0.91 -2.86
CA GLU A 120 2.80 1.61 -2.08
C GLU A 120 2.21 2.27 -0.84
N GLU A 121 1.07 2.97 -0.97
CA GLU A 121 0.37 3.58 0.15
C GLU A 121 -0.07 2.54 1.18
N LYS A 122 -0.60 1.39 0.72
CA LYS A 122 -0.94 0.29 1.61
C LYS A 122 0.29 -0.23 2.38
N ARG A 123 1.42 -0.39 1.70
CA ARG A 123 2.69 -0.79 2.34
C ARG A 123 3.14 0.21 3.40
N LEU A 124 3.04 1.50 3.11
CA LEU A 124 3.43 2.55 4.05
C LEU A 124 2.54 2.52 5.30
N ARG A 125 1.22 2.42 5.14
CA ARG A 125 0.28 2.33 6.27
C ARG A 125 0.51 1.07 7.12
N GLU A 126 0.80 -0.06 6.49
CA GLU A 126 1.15 -1.29 7.22
C GLU A 126 2.45 -1.14 8.02
N GLN A 127 3.45 -0.46 7.45
CA GLN A 127 4.70 -0.17 8.14
C GLN A 127 4.49 0.79 9.32
N GLU A 128 3.78 1.90 9.14
CA GLU A 128 3.45 2.85 10.21
C GLU A 128 2.66 2.18 11.34
N ARG A 129 1.71 1.30 10.99
CA ARG A 129 0.96 0.53 11.99
C ARG A 129 1.88 -0.38 12.78
N LYS A 130 2.80 -1.09 12.12
CA LYS A 130 3.76 -1.97 12.78
C LYS A 130 4.69 -1.20 13.71
N GLU A 131 5.17 -0.04 13.29
CA GLU A 131 6.02 0.84 14.11
C GLU A 131 5.25 1.38 15.33
N ALA A 132 3.97 1.73 15.17
CA ALA A 132 3.12 2.14 16.28
C ALA A 132 2.86 0.99 17.27
N GLU A 133 2.64 -0.23 16.78
CA GLU A 133 2.51 -1.43 17.62
C GLU A 133 3.81 -1.73 18.39
N GLU A 134 4.97 -1.65 17.74
CA GLU A 134 6.28 -1.84 18.38
C GLU A 134 6.57 -0.75 19.43
N ALA A 135 6.25 0.51 19.13
CA ALA A 135 6.40 1.61 20.09
C ALA A 135 5.50 1.43 21.32
N SER A 136 4.25 1.01 21.11
CA SER A 136 3.33 0.72 22.21
C SER A 136 3.81 -0.46 23.07
N GLN A 137 4.30 -1.53 22.43
CA GLN A 137 4.85 -2.68 23.14
C GLN A 137 6.07 -2.28 23.98
N LYS A 138 6.97 -1.48 23.41
CA LYS A 138 8.14 -0.95 24.12
C LYS A 138 7.74 -0.05 25.30
N GLU A 139 6.70 0.76 25.15
CA GLU A 139 6.18 1.60 26.23
C GLU A 139 5.67 0.73 27.39
N ILE A 140 4.93 -0.34 27.10
CA ILE A 140 4.46 -1.31 28.10
C ILE A 140 5.63 -1.99 28.79
N GLU A 141 6.64 -2.46 28.04
CA GLU A 141 7.84 -3.09 28.60
C GLU A 141 8.64 -2.14 29.49
N GLU A 142 8.79 -0.88 29.07
CA GLU A 142 9.44 0.16 29.86
C GLU A 142 8.64 0.53 31.10
N TRP A 143 7.32 0.54 31.02
CA TRP A 143 6.44 0.72 32.17
C TRP A 143 6.56 -0.45 33.15
N GLU A 144 6.53 -1.69 32.68
CA GLU A 144 6.70 -2.90 33.50
C GLU A 144 8.07 -2.91 34.19
N LYS A 145 9.15 -2.59 33.45
CA LYS A 145 10.49 -2.49 34.02
C LYS A 145 10.58 -1.43 35.11
N ARG A 146 9.98 -0.26 34.90
CA ARG A 146 9.90 0.81 35.91
C ARG A 146 9.09 0.40 37.13
N LEU A 147 8.02 -0.37 36.92
CA LEU A 147 7.18 -0.90 37.98
C LEU A 147 7.93 -1.94 38.81
N LEU A 148 8.57 -2.92 38.18
CA LEU A 148 9.39 -3.93 38.85
C LEU A 148 10.59 -3.33 39.59
N ALA A 149 11.20 -2.27 39.06
CA ALA A 149 12.30 -1.57 39.73
C ALA A 149 11.87 -0.94 41.07
N GLN A 150 10.62 -0.49 41.19
CA GLN A 150 10.07 0.03 42.45
C GLN A 150 9.83 -1.09 43.47
N ALA A 151 9.64 -2.33 43.02
CA ALA A 151 9.17 -3.43 43.84
C ALA A 151 10.28 -4.11 44.69
N ALA A 152 11.55 -3.71 44.54
CA ALA A 152 12.70 -4.28 45.26
C ALA A 152 12.76 -5.83 45.33
N PRO A 153 12.60 -6.56 44.20
CA PRO A 153 12.42 -8.03 44.18
C PRO A 153 13.58 -8.84 44.77
N LYS A 154 14.81 -8.33 44.70
CA LYS A 154 16.01 -8.99 45.27
C LYS A 154 15.95 -9.20 46.78
N CYS A 155 15.13 -8.43 47.51
CA CYS A 155 15.00 -8.59 48.96
C CYS A 155 14.18 -9.85 49.32
N MET A 156 13.26 -10.28 48.46
CA MET A 156 12.35 -11.40 48.73
C MET A 156 13.01 -12.77 48.57
N GLU A 157 13.92 -12.93 47.60
CA GLU A 157 14.66 -14.18 47.40
C GLU A 157 15.48 -14.59 48.64
N THR A 158 15.83 -13.62 49.49
CA THR A 158 16.59 -13.82 50.72
C THR A 158 15.73 -13.82 51.99
N MET A 159 14.42 -13.58 51.91
CA MET A 159 13.52 -13.49 53.06
C MET A 159 12.86 -14.83 53.40
N TRP A 160 13.22 -15.40 54.55
CA TRP A 160 12.64 -16.64 55.08
C TRP A 160 11.20 -16.45 55.57
N GLU A 161 10.78 -15.20 55.76
CA GLU A 161 9.45 -14.78 56.17
C GLU A 161 8.40 -15.15 55.13
N ILE A 162 8.73 -15.16 53.84
CA ILE A 162 7.77 -15.44 52.76
C ILE A 162 7.34 -16.91 52.77
N PRO A 163 8.25 -17.90 52.79
CA PRO A 163 7.88 -19.30 53.01
C PRO A 163 7.07 -19.51 54.30
N ALA A 164 7.40 -18.80 55.38
CA ALA A 164 6.69 -18.91 56.64
C ALA A 164 5.25 -18.35 56.55
N ILE A 165 5.06 -17.19 55.91
CA ILE A 165 3.74 -16.60 55.64
C ILE A 165 2.92 -17.54 54.75
N GLY A 166 3.50 -18.03 53.65
CA GLY A 166 2.82 -18.96 52.74
C GLY A 166 2.40 -20.25 53.44
N HIS A 167 3.27 -20.84 54.26
CA HIS A 167 2.93 -22.02 55.05
C HIS A 167 1.79 -21.77 56.04
N PHE A 168 1.84 -20.63 56.75
CA PHE A 168 0.77 -20.23 57.67
C PHE A 168 -0.58 -20.09 56.94
N LEU A 169 -0.60 -19.42 55.79
CA LEU A 169 -1.83 -19.24 55.02
C LEU A 169 -2.39 -20.57 54.50
N CYS A 170 -1.55 -21.54 54.11
CA CYS A 170 -1.99 -22.89 53.76
C CYS A 170 -2.67 -23.60 54.94
N LEU A 171 -2.14 -23.46 56.16
CA LEU A 171 -2.75 -24.03 57.36
C LEU A 171 -4.08 -23.34 57.72
N ALA A 172 -4.18 -22.03 57.48
CA ALA A 172 -5.37 -21.24 57.76
C ALA A 172 -6.44 -21.29 56.64
N GLN A 173 -6.16 -21.97 55.53
CA GLN A 173 -6.96 -21.92 54.31
C GLN A 173 -8.44 -22.29 54.54
N GLN A 174 -8.71 -23.34 55.33
CA GLN A 174 -10.08 -23.77 55.63
C GLN A 174 -10.82 -22.83 56.58
N ILE A 175 -10.10 -22.21 57.52
CA ILE A 175 -10.69 -21.34 58.54
C ILE A 175 -11.02 -19.97 57.94
N LEU A 176 -10.14 -19.46 57.08
CA LEU A 176 -10.27 -18.17 56.41
C LEU A 176 -11.01 -18.26 55.07
N ASN A 177 -11.44 -19.46 54.66
CA ASN A 177 -12.10 -19.73 53.38
C ASN A 177 -11.30 -19.20 52.17
N LEU A 178 -9.98 -19.43 52.19
CA LEU A 178 -9.06 -18.97 51.14
C LEU A 178 -9.02 -19.96 49.96
N PRO A 179 -8.84 -19.47 48.72
CA PRO A 179 -8.57 -20.32 47.57
C PRO A 179 -7.21 -21.03 47.72
N GLU A 180 -6.94 -22.00 46.84
CA GLU A 180 -5.62 -22.65 46.77
C GLU A 180 -4.52 -21.60 46.56
N ILE A 181 -3.49 -21.67 47.39
CA ILE A 181 -2.45 -20.64 47.43
C ILE A 181 -1.33 -21.01 46.47
N VAL A 182 -1.19 -20.22 45.42
CA VAL A 182 -0.04 -20.30 44.51
C VAL A 182 1.06 -19.38 45.04
N PHE A 183 2.19 -19.94 45.45
CA PHE A 183 3.30 -19.18 46.05
C PHE A 183 3.80 -18.02 45.17
N TYR A 184 3.85 -18.22 43.85
CA TYR A 184 4.20 -17.15 42.90
C TYR A 184 3.23 -15.97 42.94
N GLU A 185 1.92 -16.22 43.12
CA GLU A 185 0.92 -15.15 43.24
C GLU A 185 1.02 -14.45 44.60
N LEU A 186 1.24 -15.21 45.68
CA LEU A 186 1.48 -14.67 47.02
C LEU A 186 2.70 -13.75 47.04
N GLU A 187 3.80 -14.18 46.43
CA GLU A 187 5.00 -13.36 46.29
C GLU A 187 4.70 -12.06 45.54
N ARG A 188 3.98 -12.13 44.41
CA ARG A 188 3.57 -10.93 43.67
C ARG A 188 2.68 -9.99 44.50
N CYS A 189 1.76 -10.54 45.32
CA CYS A 189 0.91 -9.75 46.22
C CYS A 189 1.74 -8.95 47.24
N LEU A 190 2.73 -9.60 47.86
CA LEU A 190 3.58 -8.99 48.87
C LEU A 190 4.57 -7.99 48.26
N LEU A 191 5.02 -8.25 47.03
CA LEU A 191 5.97 -7.41 46.30
C LEU A 191 5.34 -6.08 45.84
N MET A 192 4.07 -6.09 45.45
CA MET A 192 3.33 -4.90 45.01
C MET A 192 1.89 -4.88 45.55
N PRO A 193 1.71 -4.61 46.86
CA PRO A 193 0.40 -4.69 47.51
C PRO A 193 -0.61 -3.69 46.96
N GLN A 194 -0.17 -2.51 46.50
CA GLN A 194 -1.02 -1.50 45.85
C GLN A 194 -1.51 -1.89 44.44
N CYS A 195 -0.94 -2.94 43.84
CA CYS A 195 -1.28 -3.37 42.48
C CYS A 195 -2.18 -4.60 42.45
N ASN A 196 -2.62 -5.11 43.61
CA ASN A 196 -3.35 -6.37 43.67
C ASN A 196 -4.70 -6.25 44.38
N ALA A 197 -5.78 -6.59 43.69
CA ALA A 197 -7.12 -6.66 44.27
C ALA A 197 -7.24 -7.79 45.31
N PHE A 198 -6.33 -8.76 45.30
CA PHE A 198 -6.31 -9.92 46.19
C PHE A 198 -6.10 -9.56 47.67
N LEU A 199 -5.37 -8.47 47.97
CA LEU A 199 -5.18 -7.94 49.32
C LEU A 199 -6.14 -6.78 49.67
N LEU A 200 -6.93 -6.30 48.71
CA LEU A 200 -7.87 -5.18 48.87
C LEU A 200 -9.32 -5.63 49.14
N LEU A 201 -9.57 -6.94 49.26
CA LEU A 201 -10.91 -7.52 49.48
C LEU A 201 -11.21 -7.89 50.94
N TYR A 202 -10.45 -7.38 51.92
CA TYR A 202 -10.82 -7.39 53.34
C TYR A 202 -10.42 -6.09 54.04
#